data_AF-A0A8T3S726-F1
#
_entry.id   AF-A0A8T3S726-F1
#
_cell.length_a   1.000
_cell.length_b   1.000
_cell.length_c   1.000
_cell.angle_alpha   90.00
_cell.angle_beta   90.00
_cell.angle_gamma   90.00
#
_symmetry.space_group_name_H-M   'P 1'
#
loop_
_entity.id
_entity.type
_entity.pdbx_description
1 polymer ?
#
loop_
_entity_poly.entity_id
_entity_poly.type
_entity_poly.pdbx_seq_one_letter_code
_entity_poly.pdbx_strand_id
1 'polypeptide(L)'
;AEGGVNFVHSFNDIYLNENSNRTAADYVREKIRSIVRDPAVAEKLCPTDHPLGTKRIVAGSEYFETYNRDNVTLCSATSHLTGQRHRR
;
A
#
# COMPACT_ATOMS: atom_id res chain seq x y z
N ALA A 1 -11.06 14.95 13.23
CA ALA A 1 -10.25 14.73 12.02
C ALA A 1 -10.73 13.45 11.38
N GLU A 2 -11.53 13.56 10.32
CA GLU A 2 -12.06 12.41 9.61
C GLU A 2 -10.99 11.90 8.64
N GLY A 3 -10.50 10.67 8.87
CA GLY A 3 -9.64 9.96 7.92
C GLY A 3 -10.44 9.46 6.71
N GLY A 4 -9.78 8.74 5.80
CA GLY A 4 -10.42 8.13 4.63
C GLY A 4 -9.94 8.73 3.31
N VAL A 5 -10.76 8.64 2.25
CA VAL A 5 -10.37 9.06 0.89
C VAL A 5 -9.98 10.53 0.80
N ASN A 6 -10.44 11.37 1.72
CA ASN A 6 -10.09 12.79 1.77
C ASN A 6 -8.63 13.04 2.18
N PHE A 7 -7.89 12.03 2.63
CA PHE A 7 -6.48 12.17 2.99
C PHE A 7 -5.62 12.69 1.83
N VAL A 8 -5.97 12.40 0.58
CA VAL A 8 -5.25 12.99 -0.57
C VAL A 8 -5.47 14.48 -0.74
N HIS A 9 -6.40 15.11 -0.02
CA HIS A 9 -6.55 16.55 -0.02
C HIS A 9 -5.83 17.21 1.17
N SER A 10 -4.94 16.48 1.87
CA SER A 10 -4.16 17.00 3.00
C SER A 10 -3.18 18.11 2.60
N PHE A 11 -2.69 18.09 1.36
CA PHE A 11 -1.87 19.14 0.76
C PHE A 11 -2.57 19.69 -0.48
N ASN A 12 -2.62 21.02 -0.60
CA ASN A 12 -3.23 21.69 -1.76
C ASN A 12 -2.49 21.39 -3.08
N ASP A 13 -1.22 21.02 -3.01
CA ASP A 13 -0.34 20.77 -4.15
C ASP A 13 0.01 19.28 -4.34
N ILE A 14 -0.73 18.34 -3.71
CA ILE A 14 -0.40 16.90 -3.75
C ILE A 14 -0.36 16.29 -5.16
N TYR A 15 -1.04 16.92 -6.12
CA TYR A 15 -1.11 16.53 -7.53
C TYR A 15 -0.15 17.31 -8.43
N LEU A 16 0.50 18.35 -7.88
CA LEU A 16 1.36 19.28 -8.63
C LEU A 16 2.82 19.20 -8.19
N ASN A 17 3.08 18.77 -6.95
CA ASN A 17 4.39 18.74 -6.34
C ASN A 17 4.75 17.32 -5.87
N GLU A 18 5.79 16.76 -6.47
CA GLU A 18 6.26 15.41 -6.16
C GLU A 18 6.76 15.28 -4.72
N ASN A 19 7.39 16.32 -4.16
CA ASN A 19 7.88 16.28 -2.78
C ASN A 19 6.70 16.23 -1.80
N SER A 20 5.66 17.02 -2.02
CA SER A 20 4.43 16.99 -1.21
C SER A 20 3.75 15.63 -1.30
N ASN A 21 3.68 15.05 -2.52
CA ASN A 21 3.15 13.70 -2.71
C ASN A 21 3.98 12.65 -1.98
N ARG A 22 5.31 12.72 -2.07
CA ARG A 22 6.23 11.79 -1.40
C ARG A 22 6.01 11.81 0.10
N THR A 23 5.92 12.99 0.73
CA THR A 23 5.63 13.10 2.17
C THR A 23 4.31 12.44 2.55
N ALA A 24 3.23 12.69 1.79
CA ALA A 24 1.94 12.05 2.04
C ALA A 24 1.98 10.53 1.84
N ALA A 25 2.69 10.07 0.80
CA ALA A 25 2.86 8.66 0.49
C ALA A 25 3.68 7.94 1.58
N ASP A 26 4.74 8.57 2.09
CA ASP A 26 5.58 8.02 3.16
C ASP A 26 4.78 7.87 4.45
N TYR A 27 3.94 8.85 4.79
CA TYR A 27 3.00 8.72 5.91
C TYR A 27 2.06 7.52 5.76
N VAL A 28 1.47 7.31 4.57
CA VAL A 28 0.61 6.15 4.32
C VAL A 28 1.38 4.83 4.48
N ARG A 29 2.61 4.77 3.95
CA ARG A 29 3.48 3.58 4.08
C ARG A 29 3.84 3.29 5.54
N GLU A 30 4.17 4.32 6.32
CA GLU A 30 4.40 4.19 7.76
C GLU A 30 3.17 3.68 8.49
N LYS A 31 1.97 4.16 8.15
CA LYS A 31 0.72 3.65 8.72
C LYS A 31 0.51 2.17 8.39
N ILE A 32 0.75 1.74 7.16
CA ILE A 32 0.66 0.32 6.77
C ILE A 32 1.64 -0.53 7.61
N ARG A 33 2.91 -0.10 7.71
CA ARG A 33 3.94 -0.76 8.53
C ARG A 33 3.58 -0.83 10.01
N SER A 34 2.83 0.15 10.53
CA SER A 34 2.37 0.14 11.92
C SER A 34 1.21 -0.83 12.18
N ILE A 35 0.44 -1.19 11.14
CA ILE A 35 -0.73 -2.06 11.26
C ILE A 35 -0.38 -3.53 11.01
N VAL A 36 0.45 -3.80 10.00
CA VAL A 36 0.82 -5.17 9.60
C VAL A 36 2.04 -5.63 10.39
N ARG A 37 1.91 -6.75 11.14
CA ARG A 37 2.93 -7.26 12.06
C ARG A 37 4.12 -7.89 11.36
N ASP A 38 3.88 -8.57 10.23
CA ASP A 38 4.96 -9.15 9.42
C ASP A 38 5.56 -8.05 8.51
N PRO A 39 6.83 -7.66 8.72
CA PRO A 39 7.46 -6.61 7.93
C PRO A 39 7.58 -6.98 6.45
N ALA A 40 7.75 -8.27 6.11
CA ALA A 40 7.84 -8.71 4.72
C ALA A 40 6.49 -8.63 3.99
N VAL A 41 5.38 -8.79 4.72
CA VAL A 41 4.02 -8.57 4.19
C VAL A 41 3.74 -7.07 4.09
N ALA A 42 4.13 -6.30 5.10
CA ALA A 42 3.96 -4.85 5.12
C ALA A 42 4.64 -4.16 3.92
N GLU A 43 5.89 -4.54 3.60
CA GLU A 43 6.61 -3.97 2.46
C GLU A 43 5.95 -4.31 1.12
N LYS A 44 5.39 -5.52 0.98
CA LYS A 44 4.66 -5.92 -0.23
C LYS A 44 3.34 -5.17 -0.41
N LEU A 45 2.72 -4.74 0.68
CA LEU A 45 1.47 -3.98 0.68
C LEU A 45 1.70 -2.47 0.48
N CYS A 46 2.93 -1.99 0.66
CA CYS A 46 3.27 -0.59 0.43
C CYS A 46 3.38 -0.27 -1.08
N PRO A 47 2.56 0.66 -1.63
CA PRO A 47 2.65 1.04 -3.02
C PRO A 47 3.94 1.84 -3.31
N THR A 48 4.69 1.43 -4.32
CA THR A 48 5.96 2.05 -4.75
C THR A 48 6.00 2.37 -6.25
N ASP A 49 4.98 1.97 -7.00
CA ASP A 49 4.92 2.05 -8.46
C ASP A 49 4.29 3.34 -9.00
N HIS A 50 3.51 4.06 -8.18
CA HIS A 50 2.85 5.30 -8.60
C HIS A 50 2.70 6.31 -7.44
N PRO A 51 2.63 7.62 -7.75
CA PRO A 51 2.32 8.66 -6.76
C PRO A 51 0.92 8.51 -6.17
N LEU A 52 0.75 8.91 -4.91
CA LEU A 52 -0.53 8.83 -4.22
C LEU A 52 -1.60 9.66 -4.95
N GLY A 53 -2.80 9.09 -5.12
CA GLY A 53 -3.94 9.78 -5.76
C GLY A 53 -3.97 9.71 -7.30
N THR A 54 -2.93 9.17 -7.96
CA THR A 54 -2.97 8.89 -9.41
C THR A 54 -3.85 7.69 -9.76
N LYS A 55 -4.11 6.82 -8.78
CA LYS A 55 -5.15 5.80 -8.81
C LYS A 55 -6.18 6.09 -7.72
N ARG A 56 -7.41 5.61 -7.91
CA ARG A 56 -8.51 5.81 -6.96
C ARG A 56 -8.17 5.13 -5.63
N ILE A 57 -8.20 5.91 -4.54
CA ILE A 57 -8.03 5.38 -3.19
C ILE A 57 -9.25 4.54 -2.82
N VAL A 58 -8.96 3.37 -2.26
CA VAL A 58 -9.97 2.47 -1.72
C VAL A 58 -9.99 2.65 -0.21
N ALA A 59 -11.13 3.06 0.32
CA ALA A 59 -11.40 2.95 1.75
C ALA A 59 -11.93 1.54 2.02
N GLY A 60 -11.18 0.77 2.80
CA GLY A 60 -11.60 -0.53 3.29
C GLY A 60 -11.61 -0.55 4.81
N SER A 61 -12.50 -1.33 5.40
CA SER A 61 -12.47 -1.63 6.84
C SER A 61 -11.56 -2.83 7.08
N GLU A 62 -10.63 -2.70 8.02
CA GLU A 62 -9.79 -3.80 8.53
C GLU A 62 -8.94 -4.54 7.47
N TYR A 63 -8.70 -3.91 6.31
CA TYR A 63 -8.02 -4.56 5.19
C TYR A 63 -6.58 -4.96 5.55
N PHE A 64 -5.82 -4.04 6.18
CA PHE A 64 -4.43 -4.31 6.54
C PHE A 64 -4.35 -5.24 7.76
N GLU A 65 -5.26 -5.09 8.72
CA GLU A 65 -5.38 -5.91 9.93
C GLU A 65 -5.66 -7.38 9.59
N THR A 66 -6.37 -7.63 8.49
CA THR A 66 -6.68 -8.98 8.01
C THR A 66 -5.42 -9.80 7.73
N TYR A 67 -4.32 -9.17 7.32
CA TYR A 67 -3.04 -9.85 7.07
C TYR A 67 -2.30 -10.29 8.34
N ASN A 68 -2.80 -9.91 9.53
CA ASN A 68 -2.26 -10.38 10.80
C ASN A 68 -2.91 -11.69 11.30
N ARG A 69 -3.89 -12.23 10.56
CA ARG A 69 -4.59 -13.47 10.93
C ARG A 69 -3.81 -14.67 10.41
N ASP A 70 -3.70 -15.73 11.21
CA ASP A 70 -2.94 -16.95 10.88
C ASP A 70 -3.46 -17.69 9.64
N ASN A 71 -4.73 -17.46 9.28
CA ASN A 71 -5.38 -18.09 8.13
C ASN A 71 -5.31 -17.26 6.83
N VAL A 72 -4.49 -16.20 6.80
CA VAL A 72 -4.35 -15.30 5.65
C VAL A 72 -2.91 -15.32 5.15
N THR A 73 -2.73 -15.42 3.83
CA THR A 73 -1.40 -15.38 3.20
C THR A 73 -1.42 -14.46 1.99
N LEU A 74 -0.45 -13.54 1.93
CA LEU A 74 -0.27 -12.65 0.79
C LEU A 74 0.57 -13.34 -0.30
N CYS A 75 -0.06 -13.67 -1.43
CA CYS A 75 0.61 -14.22 -2.60
C CYS A 75 0.97 -13.11 -3.61
N SER A 76 2.26 -12.97 -3.94
CA SER A 76 2.68 -12.08 -5.04
C SER A 76 2.62 -12.81 -6.38
N ALA A 77 1.92 -12.21 -7.35
CA ALA A 77 1.84 -12.74 -8.71
C ALA A 77 3.20 -12.72 -9.43
N THR A 78 4.07 -11.77 -9.08
CA THR A 78 5.42 -11.64 -9.69
C THR A 78 6.32 -12.83 -9.36
N SER A 79 6.24 -13.36 -8.13
CA SER A 79 7.02 -14.54 -7.71
C SER A 79 6.51 -15.87 -8.28
N HIS A 80 5.25 -15.93 -8.73
CA HIS A 80 4.67 -17.16 -9.27
C HIS A 80 5.18 -17.47 -10.69
N LEU A 81 5.66 -16.46 -11.42
CA LEU A 81 6.14 -16.59 -12.80
C LEU A 81 7.57 -17.14 -12.92
N THR A 82 8.37 -17.13 -11.85
CA THR A 82 9.74 -17.69 -11.85
C THR A 82 9.74 -19.22 -11.71
N GLY A 83 8.73 -19.83 -11.10
CA GLY A 83 8.63 -21.28 -10.91
C GLY A 83 8.04 -22.06 -12.08
N GLN A 84 7.37 -21.40 -13.03
CA GLN A 84 6.66 -22.07 -14.15
C GLN A 84 7.45 -22.10 -15.47
N ARG A 85 8.68 -21.56 -15.54
CA ARG A 85 9.46 -21.51 -16.78
C ARG A 85 10.25 -22.79 -17.12
N HIS A 86 10.13 -23.87 -16.32
CA HIS A 86 10.92 -25.10 -16.51
C HIS A 86 10.12 -26.34 -16.96
N ARG A 87 8.88 -26.18 -17.44
CA ARG A 87 8.14 -27.26 -18.10
C ARG A 87 7.76 -26.87 -19.54
N ARG A 88 8.74 -26.96 -20.43
CA ARG A 88 8.55 -27.33 -21.83
C ARG A 88 9.62 -28.35 -22.19
#